data_AF-A0A9R0RFL0-F1
#
_entry.id   AF-A0A9R0RFL0-F1
#
_cell.length_a   1.000
_cell.length_b   1.000
_cell.length_c   1.000
_cell.angle_alpha   90.00
_cell.angle_beta   90.00
_cell.angle_gamma   90.00
#
_symmetry.space_group_name_H-M   'P 1'
#
loop_
_entity.id
_entity.type
_entity.pdbx_description
1 polymer ?
#
loop_
_entity_poly.entity_id
_entity_poly.type
_entity_poly.pdbx_seq_one_letter_code
_entity_poly.pdbx_strand_id
1 'polypeptide(L)'
;MPGSVNLRECKVLERMVKMHAEKGGLYGAICAAPAVTLAHWGMLKGLKATCYPSFMEKFTAEVIPVNSRVVVDRNVVTSQGPGTAIEFALALVEQLYDKEKMEEVAGPLYVHPQHGADYTIEELNSVEWKCSGTPQVMVVH
;
A
#
# COMPACT_ATOMS: atom_id res chain seq x y z
N MET A 1 -13.13 -5.06 12.18
CA MET A 1 -12.35 -4.08 11.39
C MET A 1 -13.26 -2.92 10.98
N PRO A 2 -13.51 -1.94 11.86
CA PRO A 2 -14.57 -0.95 11.66
C PRO A 2 -14.22 0.11 10.61
N GLY A 3 -12.94 0.49 10.44
CA GLY A 3 -12.53 1.61 9.58
C GLY A 3 -13.03 1.51 8.14
N SER A 4 -12.59 0.51 7.37
CA SER A 4 -12.98 0.38 5.95
C SER A 4 -14.47 0.09 5.75
N VAL A 5 -15.13 -0.55 6.74
CA VAL A 5 -16.58 -0.78 6.72
C VAL A 5 -17.31 0.55 6.92
N ASN A 6 -16.89 1.38 7.87
CA ASN A 6 -17.46 2.72 8.07
C ASN A 6 -17.31 3.59 6.82
N LEU A 7 -16.16 3.51 6.14
CA LEU A 7 -15.96 4.19 4.86
C LEU A 7 -16.94 3.66 3.81
N ARG A 8 -17.09 2.34 3.67
CA ARG A 8 -18.01 1.69 2.73
C ARG A 8 -19.45 2.15 2.90
N GLU A 9 -19.92 2.28 4.14
CA GLU A 9 -21.29 2.71 4.45
C GLU A 9 -21.50 4.23 4.32
N CYS A 10 -20.43 5.03 4.22
CA CYS A 10 -20.52 6.48 4.11
C CYS A 10 -20.94 6.91 2.69
N LYS A 11 -22.25 7.13 2.49
CA LYS A 11 -22.81 7.56 1.20
C LYS A 11 -22.31 8.91 0.70
N VAL A 12 -21.93 9.81 1.60
CA VAL A 12 -21.32 11.10 1.22
C VAL A 12 -19.96 10.86 0.57
N LEU A 13 -19.12 10.05 1.21
CA LEU A 13 -17.80 9.70 0.68
C LEU A 13 -17.91 8.94 -0.65
N GLU A 14 -18.80 7.94 -0.73
CA GLU A 14 -19.05 7.19 -1.96
C GLU A 14 -19.35 8.14 -3.13
N ARG A 15 -20.27 9.10 -2.94
CA ARG A 15 -20.60 10.08 -3.98
C ARG A 15 -19.43 10.97 -4.34
N MET A 16 -18.68 11.49 -3.35
CA MET A 16 -17.53 12.36 -3.60
C MET A 16 -16.46 11.65 -4.43
N VAL A 17 -16.12 10.41 -4.07
CA VAL A 17 -15.09 9.63 -4.77
C VAL A 17 -15.54 9.25 -6.18
N LYS A 18 -16.81 8.83 -6.37
CA LYS A 18 -17.38 8.57 -7.71
C LYS A 18 -17.36 9.80 -8.60
N MET A 19 -17.84 10.94 -8.11
CA MET A 19 -17.81 12.20 -8.88
C MET A 19 -16.39 12.64 -9.21
N HIS A 20 -15.41 12.41 -8.33
CA HIS A 20 -14.01 12.70 -8.62
C HIS A 20 -13.45 11.80 -9.72
N ALA A 21 -13.71 10.49 -9.64
CA ALA A 21 -13.28 9.51 -10.64
C ALA A 21 -13.94 9.74 -12.01
N GLU A 22 -15.23 10.09 -12.05
CA GLU A 22 -15.97 10.42 -13.29
C GLU A 22 -15.39 11.65 -14.01
N LYS A 23 -14.78 12.58 -13.27
CA LYS A 23 -14.07 13.74 -13.83
C LYS A 23 -12.63 13.41 -14.27
N GLY A 24 -12.24 12.14 -14.24
CA GLY A 24 -10.88 11.70 -14.56
C GLY A 24 -9.87 11.91 -13.42
N GLY A 25 -10.35 12.24 -12.21
CA GLY A 25 -9.50 12.41 -11.04
C GLY A 25 -8.86 11.09 -10.57
N LEU A 26 -7.69 11.21 -9.95
CA LEU A 26 -6.98 10.07 -9.36
C LEU A 26 -7.63 9.66 -8.05
N TYR A 27 -7.78 8.35 -7.85
CA TYR A 27 -8.26 7.80 -6.58
C TYR A 27 -7.47 6.56 -6.21
N GLY A 28 -7.52 6.19 -4.94
CA GLY A 28 -6.82 4.99 -4.51
C GLY A 28 -7.25 4.50 -3.14
N ALA A 29 -6.82 3.28 -2.85
CA ALA A 29 -7.10 2.64 -1.56
C ALA A 29 -5.96 1.70 -1.18
N ILE A 30 -5.76 1.55 0.13
CA ILE A 30 -4.69 0.72 0.69
C ILE A 30 -5.25 -0.27 1.70
N CYS A 31 -4.53 -1.37 1.91
CA CYS A 31 -4.87 -2.40 2.88
C CYS A 31 -6.20 -3.09 2.51
N ALA A 32 -7.19 -3.08 3.39
CA ALA A 32 -8.47 -3.73 3.12
C ALA A 32 -9.46 -2.85 2.34
N ALA A 33 -9.22 -1.54 2.23
CA ALA A 33 -10.13 -0.60 1.58
C ALA A 33 -10.38 -0.89 0.08
N PRO A 34 -9.42 -1.37 -0.73
CA PRO A 34 -9.71 -1.73 -2.13
C PRO A 34 -10.83 -2.77 -2.25
N ALA A 35 -10.74 -3.87 -1.50
CA ALA A 35 -11.73 -4.96 -1.56
C ALA A 35 -13.01 -4.65 -0.78
N VAL A 36 -12.91 -3.98 0.37
CA VAL A 36 -14.09 -3.72 1.22
C VAL A 36 -14.88 -2.50 0.75
N THR A 37 -14.23 -1.48 0.21
CA THR A 37 -14.83 -0.18 -0.07
C THR A 37 -14.96 0.05 -1.58
N LEU A 38 -13.84 0.16 -2.31
CA LEU A 38 -13.88 0.52 -3.73
C LEU A 38 -14.54 -0.57 -4.61
N ALA A 39 -14.23 -1.85 -4.37
CA ALA A 39 -14.87 -2.96 -5.07
C ALA A 39 -16.37 -2.99 -4.80
N HIS A 40 -16.79 -2.77 -3.55
CA HIS A 40 -18.20 -2.73 -3.17
C HIS A 40 -18.97 -1.60 -3.88
N TRP A 41 -18.34 -0.44 -4.05
CA TRP A 41 -18.91 0.68 -4.80
C TRP A 41 -18.93 0.48 -6.33
N GLY A 42 -18.37 -0.63 -6.82
CA GLY A 42 -18.26 -0.94 -8.24
C GLY A 42 -17.14 -0.18 -8.97
N MET A 43 -16.23 0.46 -8.24
CA MET A 43 -15.20 1.33 -8.81
C MET A 43 -13.95 0.58 -9.33
N LEU A 44 -13.90 -0.74 -9.15
CA LEU A 44 -12.81 -1.61 -9.61
C LEU A 44 -13.25 -2.59 -10.70
N LYS A 45 -14.48 -2.46 -11.22
CA LYS A 45 -15.02 -3.36 -12.24
C LYS A 45 -14.20 -3.29 -13.53
N GLY A 46 -13.71 -4.43 -13.98
CA GLY A 46 -12.86 -4.60 -15.16
C GLY A 46 -11.42 -4.10 -14.98
N LEU A 47 -11.00 -3.74 -13.75
CA LEU A 47 -9.67 -3.18 -13.47
C LEU A 47 -8.81 -4.17 -12.70
N LYS A 48 -7.49 -4.03 -12.87
CA LYS A 48 -6.49 -4.70 -12.04
C LYS A 48 -6.40 -4.00 -10.69
N ALA A 49 -6.40 -4.77 -9.62
CA ALA A 49 -6.25 -4.23 -8.27
C ALA A 49 -5.52 -5.21 -7.35
N THR A 50 -4.87 -4.65 -6.31
CA THR A 50 -4.34 -5.39 -5.17
C THR A 50 -5.03 -4.93 -3.89
N CYS A 51 -4.93 -5.74 -2.84
CA CYS A 51 -5.36 -5.35 -1.50
C CYS A 51 -4.57 -6.17 -0.47
N TYR A 52 -4.84 -5.96 0.81
CA TYR A 52 -4.26 -6.80 1.85
C TYR A 52 -4.48 -8.28 1.54
N PRO A 53 -3.45 -9.15 1.62
CA PRO A 53 -3.52 -10.51 1.11
C PRO A 53 -4.74 -11.32 1.60
N SER A 54 -5.09 -11.22 2.89
CA SER A 54 -6.25 -11.92 3.45
C SER A 54 -7.62 -11.37 3.01
N PHE A 55 -7.65 -10.28 2.23
CA PHE A 55 -8.84 -9.69 1.65
C PHE A 55 -8.92 -9.90 0.13
N MET A 56 -7.91 -10.49 -0.52
CA MET A 56 -7.93 -10.69 -1.99
C MET A 56 -9.12 -11.53 -2.43
N GLU A 57 -9.50 -12.55 -1.64
CA GLU A 57 -10.68 -13.39 -1.91
C GLU A 57 -12.01 -12.63 -1.82
N LYS A 58 -12.03 -11.42 -1.26
CA LYS A 58 -13.24 -10.58 -1.19
C LYS A 58 -13.46 -9.73 -2.43
N PHE A 59 -12.53 -9.71 -3.38
CA PHE A 59 -12.78 -9.12 -4.67
C PHE A 59 -13.90 -9.87 -5.39
N THR A 60 -14.79 -9.14 -6.05
CA THR A 60 -15.80 -9.74 -6.91
C THR A 60 -15.15 -10.28 -8.19
N ALA A 61 -15.83 -11.18 -8.90
CA ALA A 61 -15.34 -11.72 -10.18
C ALA A 61 -15.13 -10.65 -11.27
N GLU A 62 -15.65 -9.44 -11.06
CA GLU A 62 -15.48 -8.30 -11.96
C GLU A 62 -14.13 -7.59 -11.75
N VAL A 63 -13.39 -7.85 -10.67
CA VAL A 63 -12.06 -7.26 -10.42
C VAL A 63 -10.97 -8.27 -10.81
N ILE A 64 -9.88 -7.80 -11.39
CA ILE A 64 -8.72 -8.65 -11.75
C ILE A 64 -7.70 -8.56 -10.60
N PRO A 65 -7.65 -9.54 -9.67
CA PRO A 65 -6.73 -9.49 -8.55
C PRO A 65 -5.28 -9.67 -9.02
N VAL A 66 -4.37 -8.85 -8.52
CA VAL A 66 -2.94 -8.93 -8.81
C VAL A 66 -2.18 -8.97 -7.50
N ASN A 67 -1.38 -10.02 -7.30
CA ASN A 67 -0.51 -10.15 -6.12
C ASN A 67 0.76 -9.30 -6.29
N SER A 68 0.60 -7.98 -6.13
CA SER A 68 1.69 -6.99 -6.16
C SER A 68 1.53 -6.03 -4.99
N ARG A 69 2.64 -5.45 -4.53
CA ARG A 69 2.68 -4.44 -3.44
C ARG A 69 1.82 -3.22 -3.75
N VAL A 70 1.89 -2.73 -4.99
CA VAL A 70 1.11 -1.63 -5.54
C VAL A 70 0.66 -2.00 -6.96
N VAL A 71 -0.56 -1.60 -7.32
CA VAL A 71 -1.12 -1.76 -8.67
C VAL A 71 -1.71 -0.43 -9.11
N VAL A 72 -1.27 0.03 -10.27
CA VAL A 72 -1.81 1.19 -10.97
C VAL A 72 -2.56 0.68 -12.20
N ASP A 73 -3.84 1.05 -12.32
CA ASP A 73 -4.64 0.78 -13.53
C ASP A 73 -5.47 2.02 -13.84
N ARG A 74 -5.19 2.68 -14.98
CA ARG A 74 -5.79 3.98 -15.35
C ARG A 74 -5.59 5.03 -14.24
N ASN A 75 -6.68 5.53 -13.66
CA ASN A 75 -6.71 6.53 -12.61
C ASN A 75 -6.87 5.96 -11.20
N VAL A 76 -6.83 4.63 -11.03
CA VAL A 76 -6.88 3.99 -9.71
C VAL A 76 -5.51 3.44 -9.29
N VAL A 77 -5.14 3.73 -8.04
CA VAL A 77 -3.96 3.14 -7.39
C VAL A 77 -4.42 2.29 -6.19
N THR A 78 -3.98 1.04 -6.12
CA THR A 78 -4.29 0.14 -4.99
C THR A 78 -3.02 -0.44 -4.38
N SER A 79 -3.03 -0.73 -3.08
CA SER A 79 -1.84 -1.16 -2.35
C SER A 79 -2.16 -2.12 -1.19
N GLN A 80 -1.22 -3.03 -0.86
CA GLN A 80 -1.46 -4.15 0.05
C GLN A 80 -1.55 -3.80 1.53
N GLY A 81 -0.82 -2.82 2.04
CA GLY A 81 -0.83 -2.56 3.48
C GLY A 81 0.16 -1.50 3.94
N PRO A 82 0.39 -1.36 5.26
CA PRO A 82 1.28 -0.34 5.79
C PRO A 82 2.72 -0.50 5.29
N GLY A 83 3.17 -1.74 5.09
CA GLY A 83 4.49 -2.02 4.54
C GLY A 83 4.68 -1.56 3.10
N THR A 84 3.61 -1.19 2.38
CA THR A 84 3.61 -0.72 1.00
C THR A 84 3.14 0.74 0.85
N ALA A 85 3.04 1.47 1.97
CA ALA A 85 2.44 2.80 1.99
C ALA A 85 3.31 3.86 1.28
N ILE A 86 4.64 3.72 1.36
CA ILE A 86 5.56 4.63 0.68
C ILE A 86 5.50 4.42 -0.83
N GLU A 87 5.53 3.17 -1.32
CA GLU A 87 5.38 2.92 -2.76
C GLU A 87 4.00 3.36 -3.28
N PHE A 88 2.95 3.22 -2.45
CA PHE A 88 1.62 3.73 -2.78
C PHE A 88 1.61 5.25 -2.95
N ALA A 89 2.26 5.99 -2.05
CA ALA A 89 2.37 7.44 -2.15
C ALA A 89 3.21 7.86 -3.38
N LEU A 90 4.33 7.19 -3.63
CA LEU A 90 5.17 7.48 -4.80
C LEU A 90 4.45 7.21 -6.12
N ALA A 91 3.65 6.14 -6.21
CA ALA A 91 2.82 5.86 -7.38
C ALA A 91 1.79 6.98 -7.64
N LEU A 92 1.27 7.62 -6.58
CA LEU A 92 0.38 8.78 -6.72
C LEU A 92 1.15 10.04 -7.16
N VAL A 93 2.36 10.26 -6.64
CA VAL A 93 3.21 11.39 -7.06
C VAL A 93 3.54 11.29 -8.55
N GLU A 94 3.91 10.10 -9.03
CA GLU A 94 4.20 9.85 -10.45
C GLU A 94 2.99 10.15 -11.34
N GLN A 95 1.79 9.75 -10.90
CA GLN A 95 0.54 9.98 -11.65
C GLN A 95 0.08 11.44 -11.62
N LEU A 96 0.39 12.19 -10.55
CA LEU A 96 -0.02 13.58 -10.38
C LEU A 96 0.91 14.57 -11.08
N TYR A 97 2.21 14.26 -11.14
CA TYR A 97 3.23 15.13 -11.69
C TYR A 97 3.91 14.44 -12.87
N ASP A 98 4.91 13.62 -12.57
CA ASP A 98 5.65 12.79 -13.51
C ASP A 98 6.65 11.91 -12.73
N LYS A 99 7.36 11.08 -13.48
CA LYS A 99 8.39 10.19 -12.95
C LYS A 99 9.57 10.95 -12.34
N GLU A 100 9.97 12.07 -12.91
CA GLU A 100 11.10 12.87 -12.41
C GLU A 100 10.81 13.40 -11.00
N LYS A 101 9.60 13.93 -10.78
CA LYS A 101 9.14 14.36 -9.46
C LYS A 101 9.05 13.21 -8.46
N MET A 102 8.60 12.04 -8.91
CA MET A 102 8.57 10.85 -8.05
C MET A 102 9.98 10.45 -7.61
N GLU A 103 10.95 10.43 -8.53
CA GLU A 103 12.35 10.10 -8.24
C GLU A 103 13.00 11.13 -7.30
N GLU A 104 12.73 12.41 -7.49
CA GLU A 104 13.16 13.49 -6.59
C GLU A 104 12.65 13.28 -5.16
N VAL A 105 11.39 12.88 -5.00
CA VAL A 105 10.79 12.61 -3.68
C VAL A 105 11.28 11.29 -3.09
N ALA A 106 11.50 10.27 -3.92
CA ALA A 106 11.93 8.95 -3.49
C ALA A 106 13.38 8.94 -2.96
N GLY A 107 14.27 9.74 -3.55
CA GLY A 107 15.69 9.79 -3.19
C GLY A 107 15.95 10.00 -1.69
N PRO A 108 15.44 11.08 -1.08
CA PRO A 108 15.61 11.35 0.36
C PRO A 108 14.93 10.34 1.28
N LEU A 109 13.95 9.59 0.78
CA LEU A 109 13.20 8.59 1.55
C LEU A 109 13.94 7.23 1.61
N TYR A 110 15.07 7.08 0.90
CA TYR A 110 15.85 5.85 0.81
C TYR A 110 15.00 4.63 0.42
N VAL A 111 13.97 4.85 -0.39
CA VAL A 111 13.07 3.78 -0.82
C VAL A 111 13.75 3.03 -1.95
N HIS A 112 14.16 1.79 -1.70
CA HIS A 112 14.75 0.98 -2.76
C HIS A 112 13.66 0.59 -3.78
N PRO A 113 13.82 0.91 -5.08
CA PRO A 113 12.74 0.71 -6.06
C PRO A 113 12.46 -0.77 -6.40
N GLN A 114 13.28 -1.72 -5.93
CA GLN A 114 13.23 -3.11 -6.40
C GLN A 114 13.29 -4.12 -5.25
N HIS A 115 12.37 -5.09 -5.26
CA HIS A 115 12.48 -6.33 -4.49
C HIS A 115 13.34 -7.32 -5.29
N GLY A 116 14.49 -7.71 -4.74
CA GLY A 116 15.42 -8.67 -5.35
C GLY A 116 16.90 -8.30 -5.28
N ALA A 117 17.23 -7.06 -4.87
CA ALA A 117 18.62 -6.70 -4.57
C ALA A 117 19.01 -7.25 -3.20
N ASP A 118 20.14 -7.96 -3.15
CA ASP A 118 20.76 -8.39 -1.90
C ASP A 118 20.99 -7.16 -1.00
N TYR A 119 20.60 -7.28 0.27
CA TYR A 119 20.90 -6.24 1.25
C TYR A 119 22.42 -6.22 1.46
N THR A 120 23.05 -5.09 1.21
CA THR A 120 24.40 -4.82 1.71
C THR A 120 24.22 -4.10 3.03
N ILE A 121 24.44 -4.82 4.13
CA ILE A 121 24.51 -4.21 5.46
C ILE A 121 25.94 -3.70 5.62
N GLU A 122 26.13 -2.39 5.50
CA GLU A 122 27.35 -1.73 5.95
C GLU A 122 27.16 -1.28 7.40
N GLU A 123 27.71 -2.04 8.35
CA GLU A 123 27.78 -1.61 9.74
C GLU A 123 28.83 -0.51 9.89
N LEU A 124 28.38 0.74 10.02
CA LEU A 124 29.27 1.90 10.25
C LEU A 124 29.92 1.88 11.64
N ASN A 125 29.38 1.11 12.58
CA ASN A 125 29.92 0.86 13.90
C ASN A 125 30.00 -0.64 14.13
N SER A 126 31.11 -1.27 13.74
CA SER A 126 31.40 -2.66 14.05
C SER A 126 31.59 -2.84 15.56
N VAL A 127 30.48 -2.99 16.28
CA VAL A 127 30.52 -3.38 17.69
C VAL A 127 30.71 -4.88 17.75
N GLU A 128 31.83 -5.35 18.30
CA GLU A 128 32.00 -6.75 18.63
C GLU A 128 31.00 -7.14 19.73
N TRP A 129 29.88 -7.75 19.34
CA TRP A 129 28.94 -8.35 20.27
C TRP A 129 29.56 -9.59 20.92
N LYS A 130 30.26 -9.41 22.04
CA LYS A 130 30.67 -10.52 22.91
C LYS A 130 29.46 -10.95 23.74
N CYS A 131 28.73 -11.95 23.26
CA CYS A 131 27.70 -12.62 24.04
C CYS A 131 28.38 -13.57 25.06
N SER A 132 29.09 -13.01 26.04
CA SER A 132 29.83 -13.76 27.06
C SER A 132 29.03 -13.89 28.36
N GLY A 133 27.76 -14.31 28.25
CA GLY A 133 26.93 -14.60 29.41
C GLY A 133 25.61 -15.24 29.02
N THR A 134 25.22 -16.29 29.73
CA THR A 134 23.84 -16.78 29.71
C THR A 134 22.94 -15.66 30.20
N PRO A 135 21.95 -15.18 29.43
CA PRO A 135 21.03 -14.15 29.88
C PRO A 135 20.30 -14.67 31.13
N GLN A 136 20.56 -14.05 32.28
CA GLN A 136 19.83 -14.37 33.50
C GLN A 136 18.47 -13.69 33.43
N VAL A 137 17.43 -14.48 33.19
CA VAL A 137 16.05 -14.02 33.35
C VAL A 137 15.81 -13.87 34.85
N MET A 138 15.71 -12.63 35.33
CA MET A 138 15.21 -12.36 36.68
C MET A 138 13.72 -12.69 36.71
N VAL A 139 13.37 -13.83 37.30
CA VAL A 139 11.99 -14.11 37.73
C VAL A 139 11.83 -13.46 39.10
N VAL A 140 11.12 -12.35 39.16
CA VAL A 140 10.71 -11.73 40.43
C VAL A 140 9.48 -12.50 40.91
N HIS A 141 9.63 -13.21 42.04
CA HIS A 141 8.52 -13.87 42.75
C HIS A 141 7.75 -12.86 43.60
#